data_AF-A0A350DIR8-F1
#
_entry.id   AF-A0A350DIR8-F1
#
_cell.length_a   1.000
_cell.length_b   1.000
_cell.length_c   1.000
_cell.angle_alpha   90.00
_cell.angle_beta   90.00
_cell.angle_gamma   90.00
#
_symmetry.space_group_name_H-M   'P 1'
#
loop_
_entity.id
_entity.type
_entity.pdbx_description
1 polymer ?
#
loop_
_entity_poly.entity_id
_entity_poly.type
_entity_poly.pdbx_seq_one_letter_code
_entity_poly.pdbx_strand_id
1 'polypeptide(L)' 'MKPLEVNGWTIYAHPLFLEQVEALTLKVRHLQSKDPAGYRNKA' A
#
# COMPACT_ATOMS: atom_id res chain seq x y z
N MET A 1 2.82 -10.75 -14.94
CA MET A 1 2.71 -9.78 -13.83
C MET A 1 1.95 -8.57 -14.33
N LYS A 2 0.96 -8.10 -13.58
CA LYS A 2 0.22 -6.88 -13.92
C LYS A 2 0.88 -5.71 -13.18
N PRO A 3 1.13 -4.57 -13.83
CA PRO A 3 1.68 -3.40 -13.16
C PRO A 3 0.69 -2.87 -12.12
N LEU A 4 1.20 -2.29 -11.05
CA LEU A 4 0.39 -1.74 -9.96
C LEU A 4 -0.24 -0.43 -10.41
N GLU A 5 -1.55 -0.28 -10.25
CA GLU A 5 -2.27 0.95 -10.57
C GLU A 5 -2.66 1.72 -9.31
N VAL A 6 -2.21 2.98 -9.20
CA VAL A 6 -2.49 3.86 -8.05
C VAL A 6 -2.98 5.20 -8.57
N ASN A 7 -4.19 5.60 -8.19
CA ASN A 7 -4.79 6.89 -8.55
C ASN A 7 -4.74 7.19 -10.07
N GLY A 8 -4.96 6.18 -10.91
CA GLY A 8 -4.92 6.31 -12.37
C GLY A 8 -3.53 6.24 -13.00
N TRP A 9 -2.47 6.04 -12.20
CA TRP A 9 -1.10 5.86 -12.69
C TRP A 9 -0.68 4.41 -12.65
N THR A 10 -0.08 3.94 -13.74
CA THR A 10 0.56 2.63 -13.83
C THR A 10 2.01 2.71 -13.33
N ILE A 11 2.32 1.97 -12.27
CA ILE A 11 3.66 1.91 -11.68
C ILE A 11 4.45 0.74 -12.28
N TYR A 12 5.56 1.08 -12.92
CA TYR A 12 6.54 0.13 -13.43
C TYR A 12 7.70 -0.01 -12.45
N ALA A 13 7.80 -1.15 -11.79
CA ALA A 13 8.86 -1.46 -10.85
C ALA A 13 9.26 -2.93 -10.95
N HIS A 14 10.44 -3.26 -10.42
CA HIS A 14 10.85 -4.64 -10.28
C HIS A 14 9.82 -5.41 -9.42
N PRO A 15 9.47 -6.66 -9.76
CA PRO A 15 8.44 -7.41 -9.04
C PRO A 15 8.65 -7.50 -7.52
N LEU A 16 9.91 -7.65 -7.09
CA LEU A 16 10.29 -7.63 -5.67
C LEU A 16 9.78 -6.39 -4.93
N PHE A 17 9.79 -5.21 -5.57
CA PHE A 17 9.30 -3.99 -4.94
C PHE A 17 7.78 -3.93 -4.93
N LEU A 18 7.11 -4.44 -5.97
CA LEU A 18 5.64 -4.48 -6.01
C LEU A 18 5.10 -5.37 -4.88
N GLU A 19 5.71 -6.53 -4.66
CA GLU A 19 5.36 -7.42 -3.55
C GLU A 19 5.56 -6.75 -2.18
N GLN A 20 6.65 -6.01 -2.00
CA GLN A 20 6.91 -5.27 -0.77
C GLN A 20 5.87 -4.16 -0.53
N VAL A 21 5.49 -3.41 -1.56
CA VAL A 21 4.47 -2.35 -1.47
C VAL A 21 3.11 -2.94 -1.12
N GLU A 22 2.73 -4.07 -1.70
CA GLU A 22 1.49 -4.77 -1.38
C GLU A 22 1.46 -5.23 0.08
N ALA A 23 2.53 -5.88 0.55
CA ALA A 23 2.66 -6.33 1.93
C ALA A 23 2.56 -5.16 2.94
N LEU A 24 3.24 -4.05 2.65
CA LEU A 24 3.16 -2.85 3.49
C LEU A 24 1.76 -2.22 3.47
N THR A 25 1.12 -2.19 2.30
CA THR A 25 -0.25 -1.67 2.15
C THR A 25 -1.22 -2.47 3.03
N LEU A 26 -1.18 -3.81 2.97
CA LEU A 26 -2.00 -4.67 3.81
C LEU A 26 -1.75 -4.43 5.30
N LYS A 27 -0.48 -4.29 5.70
CA LYS A 27 -0.12 -3.98 7.10
C LYS A 27 -0.71 -2.67 7.57
N VAL A 28 -0.64 -1.61 6.76
CA VAL A 28 -1.23 -0.31 7.09
C VAL A 28 -2.75 -0.41 7.22
N ARG A 29 -3.42 -1.12 6.31
CA ARG A 29 -4.88 -1.35 6.39
C ARG A 29 -5.28 -2.09 7.66
N HIS A 30 -4.52 -3.12 8.03
CA HIS A 30 -4.76 -3.87 9.27
C HIS A 30 -4.60 -2.98 10.51
N LEU A 31 -3.53 -2.17 10.56
CA LEU A 31 -3.30 -1.24 11.67
C LEU A 31 -4.37 -0.14 11.74
N GLN A 32 -4.77 0.41 10.59
CA GLN A 32 -5.87 1.37 10.48
C GLN A 32 -7.19 0.79 11.01
N SER A 33 -7.50 -0.46 10.66
CA SER A 33 -8.70 -1.13 11.16
C SER A 33 -8.63 -1.43 12.66
N LYS A 34 -7.43 -1.68 13.20
CA LYS A 34 -7.23 -2.00 14.62
C LYS A 34 -7.38 -0.78 15.52
N ASP A 35 -6.95 0.39 15.05
CA ASP A 35 -7.09 1.65 15.78
C ASP A 35 -7.50 2.80 14.83
N PRO A 36 -8.80 2.90 14.47
CA PRO A 36 -9.26 3.92 13.55
C PRO A 36 -9.15 5.34 14.11
N ALA A 37 -9.25 5.51 15.44
CA ALA A 37 -9.22 6.81 16.10
C ALA A 37 -7.79 7.36 16.26
N GLY A 38 -6.81 6.48 16.49
CA GLY A 38 -5.40 6.82 16.54
C GLY A 38 -4.70 6.80 15.17
N TYR A 39 -5.31 6.20 14.15
CA TYR A 39 -4.75 6.19 12.79
C TYR A 39 -4.70 7.59 12.19
N ARG A 40 -3.49 8.03 11.82
CA ARG A 40 -3.25 9.33 11.18
C ARG A 40 -2.63 9.10 9.82
N ASN A 41 -3.15 9.80 8.82
CA ASN A 41 -2.47 9.88 7.54
C ASN A 41 -1.15 10.65 7.69
N LYS A 42 -0.18 10.34 6.83
CA LYS A 42 1.04 11.14 6.74
C LYS A 42 0.65 12.57 6.31
N ALA A 43 1.21 13.56 7.00
CA ALA A 43 1.07 14.98 6.65
C ALA A 43 1.78 15.30 5.33
#